data_AF-A0A2N0S4E9-F1
#
_entry.id   AF-A0A2N0S4E9-F1
#
_cell.length_a   1.000
_cell.length_b   1.000
_cell.length_c   1.000
_cell.angle_alpha   90.00
_cell.angle_beta   90.00
_cell.angle_gamma   90.00
#
_symmetry.space_group_name_H-M   'P 1'
#
loop_
_entity.id
_entity.type
_entity.pdbx_description
1 polymer ?
#
loop_
_entity_poly.entity_id
_entity_poly.type
_entity_poly.pdbx_seq_one_letter_code
_entity_poly.pdbx_strand_id
1 'polypeptide(L)'
;MANIIDFRFKVHDNSDDEIFKIKIPWQTSAEDAIPIIKKGMATRYEQVPDVIKLYVDNPRGPAKELQPDDKISRYFTIDRIEDGLILIYPQ
;
A
#
# COMPACT_ATOMS: atom_id res chain seq x y z
N MET A 1 -10.72 -18.27 7.36
CA MET A 1 -10.01 -18.01 6.09
C MET A 1 -9.63 -16.54 6.07
N ALA A 2 -8.37 -16.22 5.82
CA ALA A 2 -7.98 -14.82 5.60
C ALA A 2 -8.38 -14.42 4.18
N ASN A 3 -9.16 -13.35 4.03
CA ASN A 3 -9.49 -12.81 2.72
C ASN A 3 -8.24 -12.14 2.15
N ILE A 4 -7.53 -12.79 1.24
CA ILE A 4 -6.35 -12.23 0.58
C ILE A 4 -6.83 -11.39 -0.60
N ILE A 5 -6.45 -10.11 -0.64
CA ILE A 5 -6.89 -9.16 -1.66
C ILE A 5 -5.67 -8.52 -2.33
N ASP A 6 -5.79 -8.22 -3.63
CA ASP A 6 -4.81 -7.45 -4.39
C ASP A 6 -4.98 -5.94 -4.08
N PHE A 7 -4.04 -5.37 -3.34
CA PHE A 7 -3.97 -3.93 -3.08
C PHE A 7 -3.09 -3.24 -4.11
N ARG A 8 -3.49 -2.04 -4.56
CA ARG A 8 -2.73 -1.19 -5.48
C ARG A 8 -1.78 -0.29 -4.71
N PHE A 9 -0.53 -0.23 -5.14
CA PHE A 9 0.54 0.56 -4.56
C PHE A 9 1.24 1.42 -5.62
N LYS A 10 1.74 2.57 -5.20
CA LYS A 10 2.61 3.44 -6.01
C LYS A 10 3.65 4.10 -5.11
N VAL A 11 4.89 4.21 -5.56
CA VAL A 11 5.85 5.11 -4.90
C VAL A 11 5.43 6.56 -5.21
N HIS A 12 5.40 7.43 -4.21
CA HIS A 12 4.77 8.76 -4.33
C HIS A 12 5.23 9.56 -5.56
N ASP A 13 6.54 9.61 -5.79
CA ASP A 13 7.15 10.39 -6.87
C ASP A 13 7.11 9.71 -8.24
N ASN A 14 6.59 8.47 -8.32
CA ASN A 14 6.55 7.69 -9.56
C ASN A 14 5.26 7.95 -10.36
N SER A 15 5.33 7.65 -11.66
CA SER A 15 4.19 7.75 -12.59
C SER A 15 3.07 6.77 -12.20
N ASP A 16 1.83 7.09 -12.57
CA ASP A 16 0.69 6.18 -12.42
C ASP A 16 0.83 4.90 -13.25
N ASP A 17 1.65 4.92 -14.30
CA ASP A 17 2.01 3.73 -15.08
C ASP A 17 2.82 2.70 -14.27
N GLU A 18 3.40 3.13 -13.13
CA GLU A 18 4.19 2.28 -12.25
C GLU A 18 3.38 1.67 -11.10
N ILE A 19 2.05 1.84 -11.09
CA ILE A 19 1.18 1.24 -10.08
C ILE A 19 1.34 -0.29 -10.11
N PHE A 20 1.45 -0.88 -8.92
CA PHE A 20 1.63 -2.30 -8.75
C PHE A 20 0.67 -2.92 -7.76
N LYS A 21 0.41 -4.22 -7.95
CA LYS A 21 -0.50 -4.97 -7.08
C LYS A 21 0.27 -5.95 -6.21
N ILE A 22 -0.07 -5.99 -4.92
CA ILE A 22 0.45 -6.98 -3.97
C ILE A 22 -0.72 -7.64 -3.25
N LYS A 23 -0.66 -8.97 -3.15
CA LYS A 23 -1.60 -9.78 -2.38
C LYS A 23 -1.30 -9.68 -0.90
N ILE A 24 -2.22 -9.09 -0.14
CA ILE A 24 -2.10 -8.94 1.31
C ILE A 24 -3.41 -9.41 1.95
N PRO A 25 -3.37 -10.13 3.08
CA PRO A 25 -4.58 -10.41 3.84
C PRO A 25 -5.31 -9.12 4.26
N TRP A 26 -6.63 -9.11 4.11
CA TRP A 26 -7.49 -7.94 4.35
C TRP A 26 -7.33 -7.34 5.74
N GLN A 27 -7.02 -8.18 6.74
CA GLN A 27 -6.91 -7.78 8.14
C GLN A 27 -5.46 -7.49 8.58
N THR A 28 -4.50 -7.40 7.66
CA THR A 28 -3.10 -7.08 7.97
C THR A 28 -2.99 -5.61 8.40
N SER A 29 -2.20 -5.36 9.46
CA SER A 29 -1.87 -3.99 9.89
C SER A 29 -0.86 -3.35 8.92
N ALA A 30 -0.70 -2.03 8.97
CA ALA A 30 0.28 -1.34 8.15
C ALA A 30 1.71 -1.83 8.46
N GLU A 31 2.04 -2.00 9.74
CA GLU A 31 3.35 -2.50 10.18
C GLU A 31 3.64 -3.91 9.62
N ASP A 32 2.69 -4.84 9.75
CA ASP A 32 2.84 -6.21 9.25
C ASP A 32 2.87 -6.27 7.71
N ALA A 33 2.27 -5.28 7.04
CA ALA A 33 2.26 -5.19 5.58
C ALA A 33 3.60 -4.69 5.02
N ILE A 34 4.34 -3.84 5.73
CA ILE A 34 5.64 -3.28 5.30
C ILE A 34 6.61 -4.34 4.77
N PRO A 35 6.92 -5.44 5.49
CA PRO A 35 7.85 -6.45 4.97
C PRO A 35 7.34 -7.14 3.70
N ILE A 36 6.03 -7.29 3.53
CA ILE A 36 5.41 -7.86 2.33
C ILE A 36 5.54 -6.88 1.15
N ILE A 37 5.26 -5.60 1.41
CA ILE A 37 5.38 -4.52 0.42
C ILE A 37 6.83 -4.39 -0.05
N LYS A 38 7.80 -4.38 0.87
CA LYS A 38 9.23 -4.33 0.53
C LYS A 38 9.68 -5.51 -0.32
N LYS A 39 9.19 -6.72 -0.05
CA LYS A 39 9.45 -7.89 -0.92
C LYS A 39 8.88 -7.68 -2.32
N GLY A 40 7.67 -7.12 -2.43
CA GLY A 40 7.08 -6.78 -3.72
C GLY A 40 7.80 -5.63 -4.45
N MET A 41 8.38 -4.69 -3.72
CA MET A 41 9.24 -3.64 -4.28
C MET A 41 10.57 -4.21 -4.78
N ALA A 42 11.20 -5.13 -4.04
CA ALA A 42 12.49 -5.71 -4.40
C ALA A 42 12.45 -6.53 -5.69
N THR A 43 11.27 -6.95 -6.16
CA THR A 43 11.13 -7.60 -7.47
C THR A 43 11.06 -6.61 -8.64
N ARG A 44 10.86 -5.32 -8.37
CA ARG A 44 10.65 -4.25 -9.36
C ARG A 44 11.76 -3.22 -9.37
N TYR A 45 12.28 -2.88 -8.19
CA TYR A 45 13.25 -1.82 -8.00
C TYR A 45 14.59 -2.42 -7.56
N GLU A 46 15.68 -1.87 -8.09
CA GLU A 46 17.05 -2.30 -7.74
C GLU A 46 17.37 -2.00 -6.27
N GLN A 47 16.80 -0.92 -5.72
CA GLN A 47 16.96 -0.53 -4.33
C GLN A 47 15.60 -0.32 -3.67
N VAL A 48 15.46 -0.86 -2.45
CA VAL A 48 14.26 -0.69 -1.63
C VAL A 48 14.63 0.10 -0.38
N PRO A 49 13.95 1.21 -0.08
CA PRO A 49 14.24 2.01 1.11
C PRO A 49 14.11 1.22 2.42
N ASP A 50 15.02 1.51 3.36
CA ASP A 50 15.01 0.90 4.70
C ASP A 50 13.80 1.37 5.52
N VAL A 51 13.33 2.59 5.30
CA VAL A 51 12.15 3.14 5.96
C VAL A 51 11.16 3.58 4.90
N ILE A 52 9.92 3.14 5.02
CA ILE A 52 8.81 3.56 4.17
C ILE A 52 7.63 3.94 5.06
N LYS A 53 6.91 4.97 4.65
CA LYS A 53 5.60 5.32 5.20
C LYS A 53 4.52 5.01 4.18
N LEU A 54 3.36 4.59 4.65
CA LEU A 54 2.21 4.26 3.81
C LEU A 54 1.15 5.32 3.99
N TYR A 55 0.62 5.81 2.87
CA TYR A 55 -0.48 6.76 2.84
C TYR A 55 -1.59 6.19 1.97
N VAL A 56 -2.85 6.41 2.35
CA VAL A 56 -3.98 6.14 1.46
C VAL A 56 -4.24 7.38 0.63
N ASP A 57 -4.25 7.20 -0.68
CA ASP A 57 -4.65 8.25 -1.60
C ASP A 57 -6.14 8.56 -1.39
N ASN A 58 -6.45 9.82 -1.14
CA ASN A 58 -7.81 10.27 -0.94
C ASN A 58 -8.20 11.15 -2.14
N PRO A 59 -9.03 10.66 -3.07
CA PRO A 59 -9.39 11.46 -4.25
C PRO A 59 -10.15 12.74 -3.91
N ARG A 60 -10.63 12.90 -2.66
CA ARG A 60 -11.38 14.05 -2.17
C ARG A 60 -10.61 14.92 -1.17
N GLY A 61 -9.33 14.65 -0.94
CA GLY A 61 -8.56 15.38 0.08
C GLY A 61 -7.07 15.04 0.08
N PRO A 62 -6.31 15.50 1.09
CA PRO A 62 -4.92 15.11 1.22
C PRO A 62 -4.81 13.60 1.48
N ALA A 63 -3.73 13.00 0.98
CA ALA A 63 -3.36 11.64 1.33
C ALA A 63 -3.21 11.49 2.84
N LYS A 64 -3.65 10.35 3.38
CA LYS A 64 -3.67 10.12 4.83
C LYS A 64 -2.70 9.02 5.23
N GLU A 65 -1.83 9.32 6.19
CA GLU A 65 -0.86 8.35 6.73
C GLU A 65 -1.58 7.19 7.45
N LEU A 66 -1.15 5.97 7.16
CA LEU A 66 -1.53 4.78 7.91
C LEU A 66 -0.63 4.64 9.14
N GLN A 67 -1.24 4.57 10.31
CA GLN A 67 -0.52 4.27 11.55
C GLN A 67 -0.11 2.78 11.59
N PRO A 68 0.94 2.39 12.34
CA PRO A 68 1.41 1.01 12.40
C PRO A 68 0.30 -0.03 12.65
N ASP A 69 -0.59 0.25 13.60
CA ASP A 69 -1.70 -0.62 13.98
C ASP A 69 -2.93 -0.53 13.06
N ASP A 70 -2.98 0.47 12.17
CA ASP A 70 -4.10 0.63 11.26
C ASP A 70 -4.17 -0.57 10.32
N LYS A 71 -5.37 -1.13 10.16
CA LYS A 71 -5.60 -2.12 9.11
C LYS A 71 -5.40 -1.45 7.76
N ILE A 72 -4.62 -2.07 6.88
CA ILE A 72 -4.37 -1.53 5.55
C ILE A 72 -5.67 -1.37 4.75
N SER A 73 -6.65 -2.24 5.01
CA SER A 73 -7.99 -2.20 4.43
C SER A 73 -8.94 -1.16 5.04
N ARG A 74 -8.58 -0.49 6.13
CA ARG A 74 -9.49 0.38 6.91
C ARG A 74 -10.19 1.44 6.06
N TYR A 75 -9.54 1.89 4.99
CA TYR A 75 -10.01 2.94 4.10
C TYR A 75 -10.56 2.41 2.77
N PHE A 76 -10.68 1.09 2.62
CA PHE A 76 -11.09 0.44 1.39
C PHE A 76 -12.38 -0.34 1.61
N THR A 77 -13.19 -0.43 0.56
CA THR A 77 -14.35 -1.33 0.52
C THR A 77 -14.03 -2.43 -0.49
N ILE A 78 -14.35 -3.70 -0.17
CA ILE A 78 -14.05 -4.84 -1.06
C ILE A 78 -14.62 -4.61 -2.47
N ASP A 79 -15.84 -4.08 -2.57
CA ASP A 79 -16.52 -3.81 -3.85
C ASP A 79 -15.90 -2.67 -4.67
N ARG A 80 -15.00 -1.88 -4.08
CA ARG A 80 -14.35 -0.71 -4.71
C ARG A 80 -12.85 -0.68 -4.46
N ILE A 81 -12.25 -1.85 -4.23
CA ILE A 81 -10.83 -1.94 -3.90
C ILE A 81 -9.94 -1.40 -5.03
N GLU A 82 -10.39 -1.56 -6.28
CA GLU A 82 -9.69 -1.08 -7.46
C GLU A 82 -9.65 0.45 -7.56
N ASP A 83 -10.58 1.18 -6.92
CA ASP A 83 -10.56 2.65 -6.89
C ASP A 83 -9.52 3.20 -5.91
N GLY A 84 -9.09 2.37 -4.97
CA GLY A 84 -8.17 2.77 -3.92
C GLY A 84 -6.71 2.61 -4.33
N LEU A 85 -5.86 3.51 -3.81
CA LEU A 85 -4.42 3.47 -4.02
C LEU A 85 -3.69 3.73 -2.71
N ILE A 86 -2.63 2.97 -2.45
CA ILE A 86 -1.71 3.20 -1.35
C ILE A 86 -0.42 3.81 -1.89
N LEU A 87 -0.07 4.98 -1.41
CA LEU A 87 1.16 5.67 -1.72
C LEU A 87 2.25 5.25 -0.74
N ILE A 88 3.41 4.93 -1.28
CA ILE A 88 4.62 4.59 -0.53
C ILE A 88 5.53 5.81 -0.56
N TYR A 89 5.85 6.33 0.62
CA TYR A 89 6.80 7.41 0.80
C TYR A 89 8.10 6.85 1.38
N PRO A 90 9.16 6.71 0.57
CA PRO A 90 10.52 6.51 1.09
C PRO A 90 10.88 7.60 2.10
N GLN A 91 11.70 7.26 3.10
CA GLN A 91 12.30 8.25 4.02
C GLN A 91 13.81 8.25 3.88
#